data_AF-A0A1M4PSE5-F1
#
_entry.id   AF-A0A1M4PSE5-F1
#
_cell.length_a   1.000
_cell.length_b   1.000
_cell.length_c   1.000
_cell.angle_alpha   90.00
_cell.angle_beta   90.00
_cell.angle_gamma   90.00
#
_symmetry.space_group_name_H-M   'P 1'
#
loop_
_entity.id
_entity.type
_entity.pdbx_description
1 polymer ?
#
loop_
_entity_poly.entity_id
_entity_poly.type
_entity_poly.pdbx_seq_one_letter_code
_entity_poly.pdbx_strand_id
1 'polypeptide(L)' 'MAARVAQKVGQEANPRNFLLMHAMGPNVAGVIGSAVAAGLLLMFFGG' A
#
# COMPACT_ATOMS: atom_id res chain seq x y z
N MET A 1 4.50 5.31 -6.71
CA MET A 1 3.29 4.49 -6.40
C MET A 1 3.71 3.04 -6.15
N ALA A 2 3.39 2.47 -4.99
CA ALA A 2 3.85 1.14 -4.59
C ALA A 2 3.30 -0.01 -5.46
N ALA A 3 1.99 -0.01 -5.78
CA ALA A 3 1.37 -1.04 -6.62
C ALA A 3 1.99 -1.15 -8.03
N ARG A 4 2.47 -0.03 -8.60
CA ARG A 4 3.16 -0.01 -9.90
C ARG A 4 4.57 -0.59 -9.82
N VAL A 5 5.27 -0.40 -8.71
CA VAL A 5 6.57 -1.03 -8.47
C VAL A 5 6.39 -2.55 -8.31
N ALA A 6 5.38 -2.98 -7.55
CA ALA A 6 5.04 -4.40 -7.42
C ALA A 6 4.69 -5.04 -8.78
N GLN A 7 3.93 -4.34 -9.64
CA GLN A 7 3.68 -4.78 -11.02
C GLN A 7 4.97 -4.94 -11.83
N LYS A 8 5.88 -3.97 -11.76
CA LYS A 8 7.15 -4.01 -12.51
C LYS A 8 8.01 -5.21 -12.09
N VAL A 9 8.25 -5.37 -10.79
CA VAL A 9 9.07 -6.47 -10.26
C VAL A 9 8.39 -7.83 -10.51
N GLY A 10 7.06 -7.90 -10.38
CA GLY A 10 6.30 -9.12 -10.71
C GLY A 10 6.41 -9.52 -12.17
N GLN A 11 6.48 -8.55 -13.08
CA GLN A 11 6.68 -8.77 -14.52
C GLN A 11 8.11 -9.19 -14.86
N GLU A 12 9.12 -8.68 -14.14
CA GLU A 12 10.51 -9.13 -14.26
C GLU A 12 10.66 -10.62 -13.87
N ALA A 13 9.93 -11.07 -12.84
CA ALA A 13 9.94 -12.48 -12.40
C ALA A 13 9.04 -13.39 -13.27
N ASN A 14 7.88 -12.90 -13.70
CA ASN A 14 6.95 -13.61 -14.57
C ASN A 14 6.15 -12.63 -15.45
N PRO A 15 6.42 -12.58 -16.77
CA PRO A 15 5.73 -11.67 -17.70
C PRO A 15 4.21 -11.87 -17.80
N ARG A 16 3.68 -13.04 -17.40
CA ARG A 16 2.23 -13.31 -17.39
C ARG A 16 1.54 -12.89 -16.09
N ASN A 17 2.27 -12.38 -15.10
CA ASN A 17 1.73 -12.03 -13.80
C ASN A 17 1.29 -10.56 -13.72
N PHE A 18 -0.02 -10.31 -13.60
CA PHE A 18 -0.60 -8.97 -13.56
C PHE A 18 -1.08 -8.63 -12.16
N LEU A 19 -0.17 -8.12 -11.35
CA LEU A 19 -0.38 -7.81 -9.93
C LEU A 19 -1.04 -6.44 -9.71
N LEU A 20 -1.01 -5.51 -10.66
CA LEU A 20 -1.45 -4.13 -10.44
C LEU A 20 -2.87 -4.05 -9.87
N MET A 21 -3.82 -4.77 -10.47
CA MET A 21 -5.23 -4.74 -10.04
C MET A 21 -5.44 -5.33 -8.64
N HIS A 22 -4.62 -6.31 -8.26
CA HIS A 22 -4.68 -6.92 -6.94
C HIS A 22 -3.94 -6.07 -5.88
N ALA A 23 -2.78 -5.53 -6.24
CA ALA A 23 -1.91 -4.74 -5.36
C ALA A 23 -2.46 -3.33 -5.06
N MET A 24 -3.45 -2.85 -5.82
CA MET A 24 -4.13 -1.59 -5.48
C MET A 24 -4.89 -1.66 -4.15
N GLY A 25 -5.43 -2.82 -3.77
CA GLY A 25 -6.10 -3.01 -2.48
C GLY A 25 -5.18 -2.69 -1.29
N PRO A 26 -4.05 -3.40 -1.13
CA PRO A 26 -3.06 -3.09 -0.10
C PRO A 26 -2.50 -1.65 -0.18
N ASN A 27 -2.34 -1.09 -1.38
CA ASN A 27 -1.86 0.28 -1.56
C ASN A 27 -2.85 1.32 -0.96
N VAL A 28 -4.16 1.12 -1.10
CA VAL A 28 -5.18 1.99 -0.48
C VAL A 28 -5.31 1.70 1.03
N ALA A 29 -5.23 0.43 1.43
CA ALA A 29 -5.26 0.04 2.84
C ALA A 29 -4.12 0.69 3.64
N GLY A 30 -2.92 0.81 3.06
CA GLY A 30 -1.78 1.48 3.69
C GLY A 30 -2.02 2.97 3.96
N VAL A 31 -2.71 3.68 3.06
CA VAL A 31 -3.07 5.10 3.25
C VAL A 31 -4.07 5.25 4.41
N ILE A 32 -5.11 4.42 4.43
CA ILE A 32 -6.10 4.41 5.52
C ILE A 32 -5.44 4.05 6.84
N GLY A 33 -4.61 3.00 6.86
CA GLY A 33 -3.88 2.58 8.06
C GLY A 33 -2.95 3.67 8.59
N SER A 34 -2.32 4.45 7.72
CA SER A 34 -1.48 5.59 8.11
C SER A 34 -2.30 6.69 8.77
N ALA A 35 -3.49 7.00 8.24
CA ALA A 35 -4.41 7.96 8.87
C ALA A 35 -4.92 7.47 10.24
N VAL A 36 -5.26 6.18 10.36
CA VAL A 36 -5.66 5.58 11.65
C VAL A 36 -4.50 5.63 12.66
N ALA A 37 -3.30 5.24 12.26
CA ALA A 37 -2.12 5.29 13.12
C ALA A 37 -1.80 6.71 13.57
N ALA A 38 -1.88 7.69 12.66
CA ALA A 38 -1.72 9.11 13.00
C ALA A 38 -2.80 9.58 13.99
N GLY A 39 -4.06 9.18 13.80
CA GLY A 39 -5.15 9.50 14.73
C GLY A 39 -4.93 8.92 16.12
N LEU A 40 -4.46 7.68 16.21
CA LEU A 40 -4.11 7.05 17.50
C LEU A 40 -2.94 7.76 18.17
N LEU A 41 -1.89 8.11 17.42
CA LEU A 41 -0.74 8.85 17.97
C LEU A 41 -1.15 10.21 18.51
N LEU A 42 -2.00 10.95 17.78
CA LEU A 42 -2.55 12.22 18.27
C LEU A 42 -3.43 12.02 19.51
N MET A 43 -4.24 10.96 19.58
CA MET A 43 -5.05 10.66 20.76
C MET A 43 -4.20 10.41 22.01
N PHE A 44 -3.07 9.68 21.88
CA PHE A 44 -2.23 9.34 23.03
C PHE A 44 -1.20 10.41 23.40
N PHE A 45 -0.74 11.22 22.44
CA PHE A 45 0.38 12.14 22.63
C PHE A 45 0.08 13.60 22.26
N GLY A 46 -1.14 13.89 21.79
CA GLY A 46 -1.51 15.22 21.25
C GLY A 46 -1.76 16.30 22.29
N GLY A 47 -1.94 15.94 23.57
CA GLY A 47 -2.19 16.88 24.68
C GLY A 47 -3.45 16.56 25.47
#